data_AF-A0A4V2LLE8-F1
#
_entry.id   AF-A0A4V2LLE8-F1
#
_cell.length_a   1.000
_cell.length_b   1.000
_cell.length_c   1.000
_cell.angle_alpha   90.00
_cell.angle_beta   90.00
_cell.angle_gamma   90.00
#
_symmetry.space_group_name_H-M   'P 1'
#
loop_
_entity.id
_entity.type
_entity.pdbx_description
1 polymer ?
#
loop_
_entity_poly.entity_id
_entity_poly.type
_entity_poly.pdbx_seq_one_letter_code
_entity_poly.pdbx_strand_id
1 'polypeptide(L)'
;MGNCSENAVYFEAALLDREVREYEVDIQLTPYFYNDAGRPSYLASLPDGLKPLALAPENRKSKGNKYLVPRCLGTKDNAPYGIETQLEFKGTRFEFEALWATRENAAAFGFTLVEAGQAIQIQSPVTTLSQIEYEYGLWASYWCPYLDLGLASGRGKTLFPFICTDMEHHDFPHVFASSDANLPLVISVARYWPKQKKIYLADLWVPIGSALYLPPQPAHSEQEYINLHNNRNSAHACWGSQQQTQLKTHTLLQNQGGYFYWYWNKSPTIHHLSPVMK
;
A
#
# COMPACT_ATOMS: atom_id res chain seq x y z
N MET A 1 -53.16 -2.22 -1.58
CA MET A 1 -52.05 -1.78 -2.47
C MET A 1 -50.79 -2.40 -1.90
N GLY A 2 -50.13 -3.25 -2.70
CA GLY A 2 -49.07 -4.14 -2.22
C GLY A 2 -47.78 -3.41 -1.85
N ASN A 3 -47.13 -3.89 -0.79
CA ASN A 3 -45.76 -3.54 -0.43
C ASN A 3 -44.82 -4.04 -1.54
N CYS A 4 -44.28 -3.13 -2.34
CA CYS A 4 -43.01 -3.38 -3.02
C CYS A 4 -41.91 -3.29 -1.97
N SER A 5 -41.50 -4.43 -1.41
CA SER A 5 -40.11 -4.54 -0.92
C SER A 5 -39.23 -4.60 -2.16
N GLU A 6 -38.79 -3.44 -2.64
CA GLU A 6 -37.80 -3.36 -3.70
C GLU A 6 -36.52 -4.04 -3.19
N ASN A 7 -36.20 -5.21 -3.75
CA ASN A 7 -34.87 -5.81 -3.67
C ASN A 7 -33.90 -4.92 -4.47
N ALA A 8 -33.58 -3.74 -3.93
CA ALA A 8 -32.55 -2.88 -4.47
C ALA A 8 -31.19 -3.51 -4.18
N VAL A 9 -30.51 -3.97 -5.22
CA VAL A 9 -29.13 -4.44 -5.14
C VAL A 9 -28.22 -3.22 -5.34
N TYR A 10 -27.53 -2.82 -4.27
CA TYR A 10 -26.49 -1.80 -4.34
C TYR A 10 -25.16 -2.42 -4.76
N PHE A 11 -24.26 -1.62 -5.35
CA PHE A 11 -22.88 -2.05 -5.57
C PHE A 11 -22.23 -2.35 -4.21
N GLU A 12 -21.83 -3.60 -3.99
CA GLU A 12 -21.35 -4.04 -2.68
C GLU A 12 -19.97 -3.47 -2.36
N ALA A 13 -19.75 -3.04 -1.12
CA ALA A 13 -18.44 -2.58 -0.64
C ALA A 13 -17.33 -3.63 -0.86
N ALA A 14 -17.71 -4.92 -0.84
CA ALA A 14 -16.79 -6.03 -1.02
C ALA A 14 -16.25 -6.16 -2.47
N LEU A 15 -16.80 -5.39 -3.42
CA LEU A 15 -16.23 -5.20 -4.75
C LEU A 15 -15.13 -4.13 -4.78
N LEU A 16 -15.01 -3.31 -3.74
CA LEU A 16 -14.03 -2.24 -3.61
C LEU A 16 -13.07 -2.56 -2.49
N ASP A 17 -13.37 -2.15 -1.27
CA ASP A 17 -12.59 -2.39 -0.09
C ASP A 17 -13.54 -2.38 1.10
N ARG A 18 -13.28 -3.29 2.04
CA ARG A 18 -14.05 -3.41 3.27
C ARG A 18 -13.10 -3.57 4.44
N GLU A 19 -13.23 -2.69 5.41
CA GLU A 19 -12.70 -2.89 6.75
C GLU A 19 -13.53 -3.98 7.43
N VAL A 20 -12.89 -5.10 7.75
CA VAL A 20 -13.54 -6.21 8.45
C VAL A 20 -13.44 -5.98 9.95
N ARG A 21 -12.27 -5.56 10.41
CA ARG A 21 -11.98 -5.34 11.83
C ARG A 21 -10.81 -4.39 12.00
N GLU A 22 -10.92 -3.49 12.96
CA GLU A 22 -9.82 -2.67 13.46
C GLU A 22 -9.55 -3.01 14.93
N TYR A 23 -8.29 -2.97 15.32
CA TYR A 23 -7.91 -2.92 16.73
C TYR A 23 -6.71 -2.00 16.94
N GLU A 24 -6.71 -1.38 18.10
CA GLU A 24 -5.66 -0.48 18.53
C GLU A 24 -4.39 -1.26 18.91
N VAL A 25 -3.24 -0.72 18.56
CA VAL A 25 -1.91 -1.20 18.91
C VAL A 25 -1.17 -0.08 19.62
N ASP A 26 -0.97 -0.26 20.94
CA ASP A 26 -0.06 0.57 21.71
C ASP A 26 1.36 0.00 21.65
N ILE A 27 2.25 0.69 20.95
CA ILE A 27 3.63 0.23 20.75
C ILE A 27 4.50 0.44 21.99
N GLN A 28 4.04 1.16 23.01
CA GLN A 28 4.74 1.20 24.30
C GLN A 28 4.53 -0.12 25.07
N LEU A 29 3.34 -0.72 24.94
CA LEU A 29 3.01 -2.01 25.56
C LEU A 29 3.46 -3.19 24.71
N THR A 30 3.35 -3.06 23.38
CA THR A 30 3.66 -4.12 22.41
C THR A 30 4.58 -3.61 21.29
N PRO A 31 5.87 -3.34 21.59
CA PRO A 31 6.79 -2.68 20.66
C PRO A 31 7.22 -3.54 19.47
N TYR A 32 6.87 -4.82 19.44
CA TYR A 32 7.30 -5.74 18.39
C TYR A 32 6.14 -6.17 17.53
N PHE A 33 6.26 -6.00 16.22
CA PHE A 33 5.46 -6.71 15.24
C PHE A 33 6.10 -8.08 14.98
N TYR A 34 5.35 -9.15 15.18
CA TYR A 34 5.71 -10.53 14.86
C TYR A 34 4.83 -11.04 13.72
N ASN A 35 5.45 -11.59 12.68
CA ASN A 35 4.75 -12.18 11.55
C ASN A 35 4.44 -13.66 11.83
N ASP A 36 3.21 -13.94 12.25
CA ASP A 36 2.71 -15.30 12.45
C ASP A 36 2.14 -15.86 11.13
N ALA A 37 3.04 -16.18 10.19
CA ALA A 37 2.70 -16.71 8.88
C ALA A 37 1.60 -15.90 8.16
N GLY A 38 1.81 -14.57 8.06
CA GLY A 38 0.92 -13.63 7.38
C GLY A 38 -0.08 -12.98 8.31
N ARG A 39 -0.21 -13.48 9.55
CA ARG A 39 -1.07 -12.88 10.57
C ARG A 39 -0.25 -11.99 11.51
N PRO A 40 -0.58 -10.69 11.62
CA PRO A 40 0.09 -9.81 12.58
C PRO A 40 -0.18 -10.20 14.03
N SER A 41 0.88 -10.27 14.82
CA SER A 41 0.83 -10.32 16.28
C SER A 41 1.72 -9.23 16.87
N TYR A 42 1.25 -8.58 17.93
CA TYR A 42 2.00 -7.52 18.63
C TYR A 42 2.42 -8.01 20.00
N LEU A 43 3.72 -8.00 20.26
CA LEU A 43 4.31 -8.65 21.43
C LEU A 43 4.97 -7.62 22.34
N ALA A 44 4.78 -7.78 23.65
CA ALA A 44 5.50 -7.03 24.68
C ALA A 44 6.98 -7.43 24.74
N SER A 45 7.26 -8.71 24.51
CA SER A 45 8.60 -9.31 24.48
C SER A 45 8.66 -10.38 23.41
N LEU A 46 9.82 -10.55 22.78
CA LEU A 46 10.02 -11.62 21.80
C LEU A 46 10.14 -12.99 22.49
N PRO A 47 9.75 -14.09 21.81
CA PRO A 47 10.02 -15.45 22.26
C PRO A 47 11.51 -15.70 22.50
N ASP A 48 11.83 -16.62 23.42
CA ASP A 48 13.22 -16.96 23.75
C ASP A 48 14.02 -17.36 22.50
N GLY A 49 15.20 -16.75 22.35
CA GLY A 49 16.10 -17.00 21.22
C GLY A 49 15.73 -16.26 19.93
N LEU A 50 14.55 -15.66 19.82
CA LEU A 50 14.20 -14.81 18.69
C LEU A 50 14.82 -13.42 18.86
N LYS A 51 15.63 -13.00 17.88
CA LYS A 51 16.16 -11.64 17.80
C LYS A 51 15.32 -10.81 16.83
N PRO A 52 15.11 -9.50 17.11
CA PRO A 52 14.41 -8.64 16.18
C PRO A 52 15.23 -8.53 14.88
N LEU A 53 14.54 -8.63 13.76
CA LEU A 53 15.08 -8.39 12.44
C LEU A 53 15.52 -6.92 12.35
N ALA A 54 16.74 -6.69 11.88
CA ALA A 54 17.19 -5.33 11.57
C ALA A 54 16.44 -4.80 10.35
N LEU A 55 16.21 -3.48 10.31
CA LEU A 55 15.68 -2.83 9.13
C LEU A 55 16.59 -3.09 7.92
N ALA A 56 15.97 -3.24 6.75
CA ALA A 56 16.69 -3.35 5.51
C ALA A 56 17.60 -2.11 5.34
N PRO A 57 18.88 -2.31 4.99
CA PRO A 57 19.78 -1.19 4.77
C PRO A 57 19.29 -0.35 3.60
N GLU A 58 19.58 0.94 3.64
CA GLU A 58 19.27 1.84 2.54
C GLU A 58 19.88 1.32 1.23
N ASN A 59 19.02 0.97 0.27
CA ASN A 59 19.45 0.49 -1.03
C ASN A 59 19.31 1.62 -2.05
N ARG A 60 20.42 2.16 -2.56
CA ARG A 60 20.40 3.23 -3.60
C ARG A 60 20.06 2.72 -5.00
N LYS A 61 20.05 1.39 -5.24
CA LYS A 61 19.65 0.84 -6.53
C LYS A 61 18.17 1.08 -6.75
N SER A 62 17.82 1.65 -7.89
CA SER A 62 16.43 1.76 -8.31
C SER A 62 16.03 0.48 -9.06
N LYS A 63 14.87 -0.09 -8.72
CA LYS A 63 14.24 -1.20 -9.43
C LYS A 63 12.87 -0.74 -9.94
N GLY A 64 12.29 -1.46 -10.91
CA GLY A 64 11.04 -1.06 -11.55
C GLY A 64 11.24 -0.42 -12.93
N ASN A 65 10.14 -0.32 -13.67
CA ASN A 65 10.09 0.38 -14.94
C ASN A 65 10.31 1.87 -14.73
N LYS A 66 11.25 2.43 -15.49
CA LYS A 66 11.70 3.82 -15.35
C LYS A 66 10.92 4.76 -16.28
N TYR A 67 10.41 5.85 -15.72
CA TYR A 67 9.76 6.93 -16.46
C TYR A 67 10.37 8.29 -16.14
N LEU A 68 10.22 9.23 -17.07
CA LEU A 68 10.61 10.63 -16.86
C LEU A 68 9.44 11.41 -16.28
N VAL A 69 9.75 12.26 -15.30
CA VAL A 69 8.81 13.17 -14.62
C VAL A 69 9.27 14.61 -14.89
N PRO A 70 9.01 15.19 -16.08
CA PRO A 70 9.53 16.50 -16.48
C PRO A 70 9.23 17.64 -15.49
N ARG A 71 8.08 17.59 -14.82
CA ARG A 71 7.63 18.59 -13.85
C ARG A 71 6.53 18.07 -12.92
N CYS A 72 6.36 18.79 -11.81
CA CYS A 72 5.13 18.81 -11.02
C CYS A 72 4.11 19.73 -11.71
N LEU A 73 2.87 19.27 -11.86
CA LEU A 73 1.77 20.04 -12.44
C LEU A 73 1.12 20.97 -11.42
N GLY A 74 1.17 20.61 -10.15
CA GLY A 74 0.63 21.39 -9.05
C GLY A 74 0.63 20.61 -7.74
N THR A 75 0.53 21.35 -6.66
CA THR A 75 0.41 20.82 -5.31
C THR A 75 -0.80 21.47 -4.64
N LYS A 76 -1.61 20.68 -3.96
CA LYS A 76 -2.78 21.11 -3.21
C LYS A 76 -2.59 20.74 -1.74
N ASP A 77 -2.72 21.72 -0.88
CA ASP A 77 -2.79 21.50 0.57
C ASP A 77 -4.21 21.07 0.93
N ASN A 78 -4.33 19.86 1.50
CA ASN A 78 -5.59 19.28 1.96
C ASN A 78 -5.56 19.15 3.50
N ALA A 79 -5.02 20.14 4.21
CA ALA A 79 -5.02 20.18 5.67
C ALA A 79 -6.42 19.90 6.28
N PRO A 80 -6.50 19.16 7.39
CA PRO A 80 -5.37 18.63 8.18
C PRO A 80 -4.79 17.30 7.65
N TYR A 81 -5.29 16.77 6.55
CA TYR A 81 -5.04 15.37 6.15
C TYR A 81 -3.70 15.17 5.41
N GLY A 82 -3.25 16.15 4.64
CA GLY A 82 -2.01 15.97 3.89
C GLY A 82 -1.83 16.90 2.69
N ILE A 83 -0.85 16.56 1.86
CA ILE A 83 -0.50 17.30 0.64
C ILE A 83 -0.66 16.39 -0.57
N GLU A 84 -1.35 16.87 -1.58
CA GLU A 84 -1.53 16.18 -2.86
C GLU A 84 -0.66 16.82 -3.93
N THR A 85 0.14 16.02 -4.63
CA THR A 85 1.06 16.47 -5.69
C THR A 85 0.75 15.75 -6.99
N GLN A 86 0.38 16.50 -8.03
CA GLN A 86 0.16 15.94 -9.35
C GLN A 86 1.46 15.96 -10.18
N LEU A 87 1.88 14.80 -10.66
CA LEU A 87 3.09 14.65 -11.46
C LEU A 87 2.76 14.52 -12.95
N GLU A 88 3.58 15.13 -13.81
CA GLU A 88 3.54 14.88 -15.25
C GLU A 88 4.54 13.78 -15.58
N PHE A 89 4.08 12.65 -16.11
CA PHE A 89 4.96 11.60 -16.63
C PHE A 89 5.06 11.76 -18.15
N LYS A 90 6.26 11.57 -18.71
CA LYS A 90 6.46 11.59 -20.17
C LYS A 90 5.98 10.28 -20.78
N GLY A 91 4.81 10.30 -21.40
CA GLY A 91 4.21 9.13 -22.06
C GLY A 91 2.68 9.18 -21.99
N THR A 92 2.02 8.13 -22.45
CA THR A 92 0.55 8.00 -22.43
C THR A 92 0.05 6.76 -21.69
N ARG A 93 0.96 5.84 -21.33
CA ARG A 93 0.70 4.60 -20.58
C ARG A 93 1.92 4.27 -19.72
N PHE A 94 1.70 3.80 -18.50
CA PHE A 94 2.77 3.54 -17.53
C PHE A 94 2.64 2.16 -16.91
N GLU A 95 3.58 1.29 -17.24
CA GLU A 95 3.63 -0.09 -16.79
C GLU A 95 4.43 -0.25 -15.51
N PHE A 96 3.87 -1.00 -14.56
CA PHE A 96 4.50 -1.43 -13.33
C PHE A 96 5.21 -2.76 -13.56
N GLU A 97 6.51 -2.81 -13.25
CA GLU A 97 7.27 -4.07 -13.34
C GLU A 97 6.82 -5.03 -12.23
N ALA A 98 6.39 -6.24 -12.58
CA ALA A 98 6.01 -7.25 -11.60
C ALA A 98 7.25 -7.91 -10.99
N LEU A 99 7.44 -7.74 -9.68
CA LEU A 99 8.59 -8.23 -8.92
C LEU A 99 8.13 -9.05 -7.71
N TRP A 100 8.74 -10.21 -7.46
CA TRP A 100 8.57 -10.86 -6.16
C TRP A 100 9.21 -10.03 -5.06
N ALA A 101 8.56 -9.96 -3.90
CA ALA A 101 9.08 -9.32 -2.71
C ALA A 101 10.19 -10.19 -2.10
N THR A 102 11.39 -10.06 -2.66
CA THR A 102 12.63 -10.54 -2.04
C THR A 102 13.18 -9.47 -1.10
N ARG A 103 14.13 -9.82 -0.22
CA ARG A 103 14.82 -8.84 0.64
C ARG A 103 15.42 -7.68 -0.17
N GLU A 104 16.03 -7.98 -1.32
CA GLU A 104 16.63 -6.96 -2.18
C GLU A 104 15.57 -6.06 -2.83
N ASN A 105 14.50 -6.65 -3.37
CA ASN A 105 13.45 -5.91 -4.06
C ASN A 105 12.66 -5.03 -3.08
N ALA A 106 12.28 -5.56 -1.92
CA ALA A 106 11.63 -4.79 -0.86
C ALA A 106 12.50 -3.60 -0.42
N ALA A 107 13.79 -3.83 -0.17
CA ALA A 107 14.73 -2.79 0.25
C ALA A 107 14.91 -1.68 -0.81
N ALA A 108 14.80 -2.02 -2.10
CA ALA A 108 14.85 -1.05 -3.20
C ALA A 108 13.67 -0.06 -3.20
N PHE A 109 12.66 -0.27 -2.36
CA PHE A 109 11.52 0.63 -2.13
C PHE A 109 11.34 0.98 -0.65
N GLY A 110 12.39 0.81 0.17
CA GLY A 110 12.38 1.20 1.59
C GLY A 110 11.73 0.19 2.54
N PHE A 111 11.28 -0.96 2.03
CA PHE A 111 10.66 -1.99 2.85
C PHE A 111 11.67 -2.99 3.41
N THR A 112 11.33 -3.53 4.57
CA THR A 112 11.94 -4.74 5.12
C THR A 112 10.97 -5.91 4.93
N LEU A 113 11.41 -6.97 4.23
CA LEU A 113 10.65 -8.22 4.16
C LEU A 113 10.76 -8.97 5.49
N VAL A 114 9.61 -9.24 6.10
CA VAL A 114 9.47 -9.98 7.36
C VAL A 114 8.81 -11.33 7.04
N GLU A 115 9.60 -12.40 7.06
CA GLU A 115 9.12 -13.76 6.79
C GLU A 115 8.42 -14.36 8.03
N ALA A 116 7.73 -15.48 7.86
CA ALA A 116 7.04 -16.16 8.96
C ALA A 116 8.02 -16.47 10.12
N GLY A 117 7.58 -16.22 11.35
CA GLY A 117 8.41 -16.41 12.54
C GLY A 117 9.42 -15.30 12.82
N GLN A 118 9.50 -14.27 11.97
CA GLN A 118 10.35 -13.10 12.20
C GLN A 118 9.57 -11.98 12.90
N ALA A 119 10.30 -11.17 13.65
CA ALA A 119 9.75 -9.97 14.30
C ALA A 119 10.58 -8.74 13.97
N ILE A 120 9.97 -7.57 13.99
CA ILE A 120 10.64 -6.28 13.91
C ILE A 120 10.20 -5.39 15.06
N GLN A 121 11.13 -4.57 15.56
CA GLN A 121 10.76 -3.52 16.50
C GLN A 121 10.12 -2.37 15.74
N ILE A 122 8.92 -1.97 16.14
CA ILE A 122 8.16 -0.92 15.49
C ILE A 122 8.83 0.42 15.82
N GLN A 123 9.14 1.19 14.78
CA GLN A 123 9.60 2.56 14.88
C GLN A 123 8.48 3.50 14.48
N SER A 124 8.12 4.44 15.35
CA SER A 124 7.02 5.36 15.10
C SER A 124 7.20 6.65 15.89
N PRO A 125 6.83 7.82 15.34
CA PRO A 125 6.75 9.05 16.13
C PRO A 125 5.50 9.10 17.03
N VAL A 126 4.51 8.23 16.78
CA VAL A 126 3.28 8.10 17.56
C VAL A 126 3.23 6.76 18.29
N THR A 127 2.55 6.72 19.43
CA THR A 127 2.47 5.53 20.28
C THR A 127 1.34 4.59 19.88
N THR A 128 0.26 5.15 19.37
CA THR A 128 -0.97 4.42 19.07
C THR A 128 -1.14 4.28 17.57
N LEU A 129 -1.24 3.05 17.11
CA LEU A 129 -1.47 2.69 15.72
C LEU A 129 -2.73 1.81 15.62
N SER A 130 -3.25 1.64 14.42
CA SER A 130 -4.38 0.77 14.11
C SER A 130 -3.91 -0.40 13.27
N GLN A 131 -4.16 -1.62 13.76
CA GLN A 131 -4.09 -2.80 12.93
C GLN A 131 -5.49 -3.09 12.37
N ILE A 132 -5.59 -3.06 11.05
CA ILE A 132 -6.85 -3.21 10.33
C ILE A 132 -6.78 -4.43 9.44
N GLU A 133 -7.81 -5.26 9.53
CA GLU A 133 -8.10 -6.33 8.57
C GLU A 133 -8.93 -5.75 7.43
N TYR A 134 -8.40 -5.83 6.22
CA TYR A 134 -9.08 -5.42 5.01
C TYR A 134 -9.41 -6.63 4.12
N GLU A 135 -10.55 -6.55 3.48
CA GLU A 135 -10.82 -7.27 2.24
C GLU A 135 -10.75 -6.28 1.10
N TYR A 136 -9.79 -6.48 0.21
CA TYR A 136 -9.74 -5.74 -1.05
C TYR A 136 -10.51 -6.50 -2.10
N GLY A 137 -11.57 -5.87 -2.56
CA GLY A 137 -12.35 -6.28 -3.69
C GLY A 137 -11.65 -5.97 -5.01
N LEU A 138 -12.14 -6.69 -5.99
CA LEU A 138 -11.84 -6.66 -7.40
C LEU A 138 -11.66 -5.31 -8.10
N TRP A 139 -12.42 -4.32 -7.68
CA TRP A 139 -12.49 -2.98 -8.26
C TRP A 139 -11.81 -1.94 -7.38
N ALA A 140 -11.14 -2.33 -6.30
CA ALA A 140 -10.44 -1.43 -5.38
C ALA A 140 -9.53 -0.44 -6.12
N SER A 141 -8.82 -0.92 -7.13
CA SER A 141 -7.84 -0.13 -7.90
C SER A 141 -8.48 0.81 -8.94
N TYR A 142 -9.74 0.60 -9.30
CA TYR A 142 -10.44 1.44 -10.30
C TYR A 142 -11.05 2.69 -9.69
N TRP A 143 -10.99 2.85 -8.36
CA TRP A 143 -11.39 4.06 -7.68
C TRP A 143 -10.16 4.87 -7.27
N CYS A 144 -10.12 6.14 -7.70
CA CYS A 144 -9.12 7.12 -7.29
C CYS A 144 -9.76 8.14 -6.34
N PRO A 145 -9.24 8.35 -5.12
CA PRO A 145 -9.88 9.22 -4.14
C PRO A 145 -9.74 10.71 -4.51
N TYR A 146 -8.73 11.08 -5.31
CA TYR A 146 -8.42 12.47 -5.62
C TYR A 146 -9.23 13.03 -6.78
N LEU A 147 -9.69 12.17 -7.69
CA LEU A 147 -10.47 12.59 -8.86
C LEU A 147 -11.92 12.96 -8.51
N ASP A 148 -12.39 12.59 -7.31
CA ASP A 148 -13.78 12.74 -6.85
C ASP A 148 -13.99 13.75 -5.71
N LEU A 149 -12.99 14.60 -5.39
CA LEU A 149 -13.07 15.59 -4.31
C LEU A 149 -13.47 15.02 -2.92
N GLY A 150 -13.29 13.72 -2.68
CA GLY A 150 -13.54 13.12 -1.37
C GLY A 150 -14.99 13.24 -0.90
N LEU A 151 -15.96 12.82 -1.72
CA LEU A 151 -17.33 12.62 -1.23
C LEU A 151 -17.30 11.68 0.01
N ALA A 152 -18.00 12.08 1.08
CA ALA A 152 -18.04 11.32 2.32
C ALA A 152 -18.47 9.86 2.10
N SER A 153 -17.96 8.94 2.93
CA SER A 153 -18.40 7.54 2.98
C SER A 153 -19.93 7.44 2.90
N GLY A 154 -20.42 6.58 2.01
CA GLY A 154 -21.86 6.39 1.77
C GLY A 154 -22.48 7.25 0.65
N ARG A 155 -21.72 8.17 0.03
CA ARG A 155 -22.16 8.90 -1.18
C ARG A 155 -21.75 8.26 -2.51
N GLY A 156 -21.14 7.08 -2.47
CA GLY A 156 -20.65 6.34 -3.64
C GLY A 156 -19.19 6.68 -3.99
N LYS A 157 -18.50 5.72 -4.60
CA LYS A 157 -17.13 5.85 -5.13
C LYS A 157 -17.24 5.84 -6.67
N THR A 158 -16.68 6.83 -7.40
CA THR A 158 -16.67 6.76 -8.87
C THR A 158 -15.57 5.82 -9.34
N LEU A 159 -15.95 4.88 -10.20
CA LEU A 159 -15.01 4.02 -10.91
C LEU A 159 -14.50 4.73 -12.17
N PHE A 160 -13.20 4.73 -12.36
CA PHE A 160 -12.55 5.18 -13.58
C PHE A 160 -12.46 4.02 -14.58
N PRO A 161 -12.46 4.29 -15.90
CA PRO A 161 -12.32 3.24 -16.91
C PRO A 161 -10.91 2.64 -16.98
N PHE A 162 -9.97 3.19 -16.22
CA PHE A 162 -8.59 2.74 -16.10
C PHE A 162 -8.07 3.04 -14.70
N ILE A 163 -6.98 2.38 -14.32
CA ILE A 163 -6.25 2.64 -13.09
C ILE A 163 -5.26 3.78 -13.37
N CYS A 164 -5.19 4.74 -12.47
CA CYS A 164 -4.23 5.82 -12.53
C CYS A 164 -3.10 5.60 -11.50
N THR A 165 -1.98 6.28 -11.68
CA THR A 165 -0.96 6.30 -10.61
C THR A 165 -1.51 7.11 -9.44
N ASP A 166 -1.65 6.46 -8.29
CA ASP A 166 -1.98 7.01 -6.99
C ASP A 166 -0.95 6.39 -6.04
N MET A 167 -0.17 7.20 -5.34
CA MET A 167 0.95 6.75 -4.52
C MET A 167 1.10 7.67 -3.32
N GLU A 168 1.56 7.12 -2.19
CA GLU A 168 1.69 7.85 -0.95
C GLU A 168 2.96 7.51 -0.17
N HIS A 169 3.36 8.45 0.67
CA HIS A 169 4.18 8.19 1.85
C HIS A 169 3.65 9.00 3.03
N HIS A 170 4.07 8.64 4.23
CA HIS A 170 3.61 9.23 5.48
C HIS A 170 4.70 9.12 6.55
N ASP A 171 4.54 9.86 7.64
CA ASP A 171 5.49 9.97 8.74
C ASP A 171 5.29 8.94 9.87
N PHE A 172 4.39 7.98 9.70
CA PHE A 172 4.19 6.84 10.60
C PHE A 172 4.60 5.51 9.93
N PRO A 173 4.81 4.39 10.66
CA PRO A 173 5.16 3.12 10.02
C PRO A 173 3.97 2.48 9.32
N HIS A 174 4.26 1.57 8.39
CA HIS A 174 3.27 0.65 7.85
C HIS A 174 3.73 -0.80 7.96
N VAL A 175 2.77 -1.70 8.14
CA VAL A 175 2.94 -3.14 7.89
C VAL A 175 1.93 -3.54 6.84
N PHE A 176 2.34 -4.31 5.84
CA PHE A 176 1.45 -4.97 4.90
C PHE A 176 1.66 -6.48 4.99
N ALA A 177 0.69 -7.22 5.55
CA ALA A 177 0.83 -8.64 5.79
C ALA A 177 -0.05 -9.46 4.83
N SER A 178 0.58 -10.38 4.09
CA SER A 178 -0.07 -11.27 3.13
C SER A 178 -0.75 -12.41 3.88
N SER A 179 -2.00 -12.20 4.27
CA SER A 179 -2.77 -13.10 5.14
C SER A 179 -3.79 -13.98 4.41
N ASP A 180 -4.06 -13.73 3.13
CA ASP A 180 -4.93 -14.60 2.34
C ASP A 180 -4.34 -16.00 2.22
N ALA A 181 -5.20 -17.02 2.33
CA ALA A 181 -4.77 -18.42 2.35
C ALA A 181 -4.30 -18.92 0.98
N ASN A 182 -4.79 -18.31 -0.10
CA ASN A 182 -4.61 -18.82 -1.46
C ASN A 182 -3.80 -17.88 -2.34
N LEU A 183 -3.77 -16.58 -2.00
CA LEU A 183 -3.29 -15.55 -2.91
C LEU A 183 -2.21 -14.67 -2.26
N PRO A 184 -1.11 -14.38 -2.98
CA PRO A 184 -0.13 -13.41 -2.50
C PRO A 184 -0.74 -11.99 -2.48
N LEU A 185 -0.33 -11.20 -1.49
CA LEU A 185 -0.57 -9.77 -1.48
C LEU A 185 0.31 -9.09 -2.52
N VAL A 186 -0.17 -8.03 -3.14
CA VAL A 186 0.63 -7.25 -4.09
C VAL A 186 0.62 -5.79 -3.67
N ILE A 187 1.77 -5.15 -3.56
CA ILE A 187 1.87 -3.72 -3.22
C ILE A 187 2.42 -2.96 -4.41
N SER A 188 1.68 -1.98 -4.93
CA SER A 188 2.23 -1.08 -5.94
C SER A 188 3.16 -0.09 -5.25
N VAL A 189 4.39 -0.01 -5.74
CA VAL A 189 5.47 0.79 -5.14
C VAL A 189 6.12 1.67 -6.19
N ALA A 190 6.70 2.77 -5.73
CA ALA A 190 7.49 3.63 -6.57
C ALA A 190 8.71 4.18 -5.83
N ARG A 191 9.74 4.51 -6.60
CA ARG A 191 10.82 5.38 -6.14
C ARG A 191 10.90 6.61 -7.03
N TYR A 192 10.56 7.76 -6.46
CA TYR A 192 10.58 9.04 -7.16
C TYR A 192 11.86 9.81 -6.82
N TRP A 193 12.58 10.28 -7.85
CA TRP A 193 13.78 11.11 -7.75
C TRP A 193 13.48 12.52 -8.30
N PRO A 194 13.02 13.47 -7.46
CA PRO A 194 12.58 14.79 -7.93
C PRO A 194 13.68 15.56 -8.67
N LYS A 195 14.89 15.64 -8.08
CA LYS A 195 16.04 16.35 -8.67
C LYS A 195 16.49 15.72 -10.01
N GLN A 196 16.29 14.41 -10.18
CA GLN A 196 16.64 13.70 -11.42
C GLN A 196 15.50 13.60 -12.42
N LYS A 197 14.28 14.03 -12.08
CA LYS A 197 13.08 13.95 -12.92
C LYS A 197 12.78 12.53 -13.38
N LYS A 198 12.88 11.55 -12.48
CA LYS A 198 12.65 10.13 -12.76
C LYS A 198 11.79 9.49 -11.69
N ILE A 199 10.96 8.55 -12.09
CA ILE A 199 10.25 7.65 -11.19
C ILE A 199 10.43 6.22 -11.68
N TYR A 200 10.53 5.28 -10.74
CA TYR A 200 10.58 3.85 -11.03
C TYR A 200 9.35 3.21 -10.42
N LEU A 201 8.60 2.42 -11.21
CA LEU A 201 7.32 1.84 -10.83
C LEU A 201 7.39 0.31 -10.84
N ALA A 202 6.91 -0.33 -9.78
CA ALA A 202 6.85 -1.78 -9.67
C ALA A 202 5.67 -2.26 -8.82
N ASP A 203 5.24 -3.49 -9.05
CA ASP A 203 4.32 -4.22 -8.18
C ASP A 203 5.12 -5.29 -7.42
N LEU A 204 5.13 -5.21 -6.09
CA LEU A 204 5.76 -6.20 -5.22
C LEU A 204 4.76 -7.30 -4.86
N TRP A 205 4.95 -8.49 -5.42
CA TRP A 205 4.24 -9.71 -5.06
C TRP A 205 4.81 -10.27 -3.75
N VAL A 206 4.10 -10.07 -2.66
CA VAL A 206 4.44 -10.53 -1.32
C VAL A 206 3.99 -11.99 -1.16
N PRO A 207 4.91 -12.93 -0.88
CA PRO A 207 4.54 -14.33 -0.67
C PRO A 207 3.50 -14.49 0.43
N ILE A 208 2.60 -15.46 0.25
CA ILE A 208 1.64 -15.88 1.27
C ILE A 208 2.39 -16.16 2.57
N GLY A 209 1.88 -15.63 3.68
CA GLY A 209 2.49 -15.79 4.99
C GLY A 209 3.66 -14.84 5.29
N SER A 210 4.03 -13.96 4.36
CA SER A 210 5.05 -12.93 4.56
C SER A 210 4.42 -11.56 4.80
N ALA A 211 5.23 -10.62 5.28
CA ALA A 211 4.84 -9.22 5.44
C ALA A 211 5.94 -8.26 4.98
N LEU A 212 5.54 -7.04 4.64
CA LEU A 212 6.44 -5.91 4.42
C LEU A 212 6.29 -4.92 5.55
N TYR A 213 7.41 -4.50 6.14
CA TYR A 213 7.47 -3.40 7.09
C TYR A 213 8.10 -2.16 6.43
N LEU A 214 7.44 -1.02 6.56
CA LEU A 214 7.92 0.29 6.11
C LEU A 214 8.09 1.20 7.34
N PRO A 215 9.30 1.70 7.64
CA PRO A 215 9.47 2.69 8.68
C PRO A 215 8.82 4.04 8.28
N PRO A 216 8.61 4.96 9.25
CA PRO A 216 8.26 6.35 9.01
C PRO A 216 9.08 7.00 7.89
N GLN A 217 8.39 7.71 6.99
CA GLN A 217 9.01 8.50 5.92
C GLN A 217 8.55 9.97 6.00
N PRO A 218 9.01 10.72 7.02
CA PRO A 218 8.72 12.16 7.11
C PRO A 218 9.22 12.89 5.87
N ALA A 219 8.46 13.91 5.43
CA ALA A 219 8.86 14.73 4.31
C ALA A 219 10.06 15.61 4.67
N HIS A 220 11.09 15.55 3.82
CA HIS A 220 12.28 16.39 3.95
C HIS A 220 12.64 17.00 2.60
N SER A 221 12.91 18.32 2.58
CA SER A 221 13.26 19.04 1.35
C SER A 221 14.53 18.54 0.67
N GLU A 222 15.42 17.88 1.43
CA GLU A 222 16.72 17.40 0.95
C GLU A 222 16.76 15.93 0.54
N GLN A 223 15.65 15.21 0.61
CA GLN A 223 15.60 13.81 0.17
C GLN A 223 15.99 13.70 -1.32
N GLU A 224 17.01 12.87 -1.61
CA GLU A 224 17.41 12.58 -3.00
C GLU A 224 16.29 11.86 -3.76
N TYR A 225 15.58 10.98 -3.05
CA TYR A 225 14.46 10.21 -3.54
C TYR A 225 13.41 10.00 -2.44
N ILE A 226 12.21 9.63 -2.86
CA ILE A 226 11.04 9.35 -2.03
C ILE A 226 10.57 7.94 -2.39
N ASN A 227 10.44 7.05 -1.39
CA ASN A 227 9.77 5.77 -1.62
C ASN A 227 8.27 5.95 -1.37
N LEU A 228 7.50 5.54 -2.36
CA LEU A 228 6.06 5.63 -2.34
C LEU A 228 5.47 4.23 -2.42
N HIS A 229 4.26 4.09 -1.93
CA HIS A 229 3.49 2.87 -2.03
C HIS A 229 2.01 3.21 -2.16
N ASN A 230 1.18 2.23 -2.48
CA ASN A 230 -0.26 2.37 -2.39
C ASN A 230 -0.85 1.06 -1.87
N ASN A 231 -1.68 1.17 -0.84
CA ASN A 231 -2.34 0.06 -0.16
C ASN A 231 -3.59 -0.50 -0.89
N ARG A 232 -4.03 0.13 -1.98
CA ARG A 232 -5.06 -0.40 -2.91
C ARG A 232 -4.50 -1.51 -3.83
N ASN A 233 -3.21 -1.84 -3.64
CA ASN A 233 -2.59 -3.16 -3.73
C ASN A 233 -2.82 -4.00 -4.99
N SER A 234 -2.88 -3.34 -6.15
CA SER A 234 -2.99 -3.93 -7.51
C SER A 234 -4.23 -4.79 -7.81
N ALA A 235 -5.18 -4.96 -6.87
CA ALA A 235 -6.39 -5.78 -6.97
C ALA A 235 -6.19 -7.02 -7.89
N HIS A 236 -5.22 -7.86 -7.51
CA HIS A 236 -4.74 -9.04 -8.22
C HIS A 236 -3.85 -8.83 -9.47
N ALA A 237 -3.06 -7.76 -9.50
CA ALA A 237 -2.46 -7.19 -10.72
C ALA A 237 -3.44 -7.23 -11.90
N CYS A 238 -4.66 -6.81 -11.58
CA CYS A 238 -5.80 -6.63 -12.47
C CYS A 238 -6.34 -7.88 -13.17
N TRP A 239 -6.15 -9.05 -12.51
CA TRP A 239 -6.84 -10.36 -12.60
C TRP A 239 -6.18 -11.51 -13.38
N GLY A 240 -5.94 -12.63 -12.69
CA GLY A 240 -5.31 -13.86 -13.20
C GLY A 240 -5.80 -15.19 -12.59
N SER A 241 -6.91 -15.19 -11.84
CA SER A 241 -7.62 -16.40 -11.43
C SER A 241 -9.10 -16.08 -11.22
N GLN A 242 -10.01 -16.77 -11.90
CA GLN A 242 -11.45 -16.48 -11.92
C GLN A 242 -12.20 -16.94 -10.65
N GLN A 243 -11.51 -17.58 -9.69
CA GLN A 243 -12.20 -18.27 -8.59
C GLN A 243 -12.34 -17.45 -7.31
N GLN A 244 -11.59 -16.36 -7.15
CA GLN A 244 -11.61 -15.54 -5.94
C GLN A 244 -11.66 -14.05 -6.30
N THR A 245 -12.65 -13.33 -5.75
CA THR A 245 -12.97 -11.93 -6.08
C THR A 245 -12.52 -10.93 -5.01
N GLN A 246 -11.94 -11.44 -3.93
CA GLN A 246 -11.52 -10.69 -2.75
C GLN A 246 -10.19 -11.21 -2.25
N LEU A 247 -9.31 -10.29 -1.85
CA LEU A 247 -8.04 -10.58 -1.21
C LEU A 247 -8.11 -10.13 0.25
N LYS A 248 -7.87 -11.06 1.18
CA LYS A 248 -7.73 -10.71 2.59
C LYS A 248 -6.30 -10.26 2.89
N THR A 249 -6.17 -9.17 3.64
CA THR A 249 -4.89 -8.64 4.08
C THR A 249 -5.01 -7.92 5.41
N HIS A 250 -3.86 -7.74 6.06
CA HIS A 250 -3.76 -6.95 7.27
C HIS A 250 -2.80 -5.80 7.06
N THR A 251 -3.16 -4.61 7.57
CA THR A 251 -2.27 -3.45 7.56
C THR A 251 -2.18 -2.78 8.93
N LEU A 252 -0.99 -2.32 9.30
CA LEU A 252 -0.77 -1.43 10.43
C LEU A 252 -0.60 -0.02 9.89
N LEU A 253 -1.34 0.96 10.42
CA LEU A 253 -1.24 2.36 10.01
C LEU A 253 -1.73 3.30 11.12
N GLN A 254 -1.52 4.61 10.98
CA GLN A 254 -2.15 5.60 11.85
C GLN A 254 -3.49 6.05 11.23
N ASN A 255 -4.61 5.52 11.74
CA ASN A 255 -5.93 5.76 11.13
C ASN A 255 -6.56 7.10 11.53
N GLN A 256 -6.02 7.75 12.57
CA GLN A 256 -6.50 9.03 13.07
C GLN A 256 -5.37 10.04 13.19
N GLY A 257 -5.57 11.23 12.60
CA GLY A 257 -4.59 12.32 12.65
C GLY A 257 -3.29 12.03 11.91
N GLY A 258 -3.24 11.01 11.05
CA GLY A 258 -2.11 10.76 10.16
C GLY A 258 -1.99 11.85 9.10
N TYR A 259 -0.75 12.21 8.74
CA TYR A 259 -0.45 13.17 7.69
C TYR A 259 0.13 12.45 6.48
N PHE A 260 -0.50 12.64 5.32
CA PHE A 260 -0.19 11.91 4.11
C PHE A 260 0.40 12.82 3.02
N TYR A 261 1.30 12.27 2.22
CA TYR A 261 1.88 12.93 1.06
C TYR A 261 1.55 12.12 -0.17
N TRP A 262 0.57 12.59 -0.94
CA TRP A 262 0.05 11.91 -2.11
C TRP A 262 0.72 12.41 -3.38
N TYR A 263 1.00 11.48 -4.28
CA TYR A 263 1.62 11.68 -5.59
C TYR A 263 0.84 10.93 -6.64
N TRP A 264 0.30 11.64 -7.63
CA TRP A 264 -0.58 11.00 -8.61
C TRP A 264 -0.37 11.49 -10.04
N ASN A 265 -0.77 10.64 -10.99
CA ASN A 265 -0.81 10.95 -12.42
C ASN A 265 -2.08 10.33 -13.03
N LYS A 266 -2.85 11.14 -13.76
CA LYS A 266 -4.15 10.74 -14.32
C LYS A 266 -4.11 9.75 -15.50
N SER A 267 -2.93 9.32 -15.94
CA SER A 267 -2.83 8.48 -17.13
C SER A 267 -3.02 7.00 -16.78
N PRO A 268 -3.48 6.17 -17.72
CA PRO A 268 -3.64 4.74 -17.50
C PRO A 268 -2.34 4.05 -17.10
N THR A 269 -2.43 3.12 -16.15
CA THR A 269 -1.36 2.22 -15.74
C THR A 269 -1.60 0.79 -16.25
N ILE A 270 -0.53 0.00 -16.31
CA ILE A 270 -0.55 -1.43 -16.64
C ILE A 270 0.10 -2.20 -15.50
N HIS A 271 -0.58 -3.24 -15.03
CA HIS A 271 -0.11 -4.13 -13.96
C HIS A 271 -0.08 -5.55 -14.49
N HIS A 272 0.99 -6.30 -14.20
CA HIS A 272 1.21 -7.64 -14.74
C HIS A 272 1.01 -8.71 -13.69
N LEU A 273 0.40 -9.83 -14.11
CA LEU A 273 0.33 -11.04 -13.32
C LEU A 273 1.71 -11.53 -12.90
N SER A 274 1.72 -12.25 -11.77
CA SER A 274 2.91 -12.73 -11.13
C SER A 274 3.87 -13.37 -12.15
N PRO A 275 5.17 -13.02 -12.13
CA PRO A 275 6.15 -13.77 -12.87
C PRO A 275 6.12 -15.21 -12.35
N VAL A 276 5.69 -16.14 -13.23
CA VAL A 276 5.53 -17.57 -12.93
C VAL A 276 6.73 -18.01 -12.10
N MET A 277 6.48 -18.52 -10.89
CA MET A 277 7.51 -19.21 -10.12
C MET A 277 8.08 -20.30 -11.02
N LYS A 278 9.33 -20.12 -11.44
CA LYS A 278 10.10 -21.23 -12.00
C LYS A 278 10.46 -22.19 -10.87
#